data_AF-A0A396RN89-F1
#
_entry.id   AF-A0A396RN89-F1
#
_cell.length_a   1.000
_cell.length_b   1.000
_cell.length_c   1.000
_cell.angle_alpha   90.00
_cell.angle_beta   90.00
_cell.angle_gamma   90.00
#
_symmetry.space_group_name_H-M   'P 1'
#
loop_
_entity.id
_entity.type
_entity.pdbx_description
1 polymer ?
#
loop_
_entity_poly.entity_id
_entity_poly.type
_entity_poly.pdbx_seq_one_letter_code
_entity_poly.pdbx_strand_id
1 'polypeptide(L)'
;MHSMREQLRRNQRGASVVEFALLAPIFVTLLFGMLGYGQYFYLSHSLQQIANNAARATIAGLTTDERTTIASEAVTREARAHGSLAAARLTSSVADQNGYTTVTVTYDASNIALLRTGVFPTPGTTIERRALIRNGGVS
;
A
#
# COMPACT_ATOMS: atom_id res chain seq x y z
N MET A 1 -44.58 35.11 32.18
CA MET A 1 -43.61 33.98 32.26
C MET A 1 -43.75 32.95 31.12
N HIS A 2 -44.21 33.34 29.91
CA HIS A 2 -44.36 32.41 28.78
C HIS A 2 -43.27 32.52 27.69
N SER A 3 -42.48 33.61 27.63
CA SER A 3 -41.51 33.85 26.54
C SER A 3 -40.19 33.07 26.65
N MET A 4 -39.82 32.57 27.84
CA MET A 4 -38.56 31.82 28.04
C MET A 4 -38.61 30.43 27.39
N ARG A 5 -39.80 29.81 27.32
CA ARG A 5 -39.97 28.44 26.80
C ARG A 5 -39.94 28.37 25.27
N GLU A 6 -40.26 29.46 24.58
CA GLU A 6 -40.18 29.52 23.11
C GLU A 6 -38.75 29.79 22.60
N GLN A 7 -37.92 30.51 23.37
CA GLN A 7 -36.51 30.72 23.03
C GLN A 7 -35.71 29.40 23.03
N LEU A 8 -36.07 28.44 23.88
CA LEU A 8 -35.48 27.09 23.88
C LEU A 8 -35.89 26.27 22.64
N ARG A 9 -37.09 26.47 22.08
CA ARG A 9 -37.52 25.79 20.84
C ARG A 9 -36.86 26.35 19.57
N ARG A 10 -36.38 27.60 19.61
CA ARG A 10 -35.65 28.26 18.51
C ARG A 10 -34.16 27.89 18.47
N ASN A 11 -33.71 27.05 19.41
CA ASN A 11 -32.34 26.58 19.57
C ASN A 11 -32.02 25.29 18.77
N GLN A 12 -32.76 25.01 17.70
CA GLN A 12 -32.45 23.89 16.78
C GLN A 12 -31.03 23.98 16.21
N ARG A 13 -30.54 25.21 15.95
CA ARG A 13 -29.16 25.45 15.52
C ARG A 13 -28.12 25.02 16.56
N GLY A 14 -28.40 25.21 17.86
CA GLY A 14 -27.51 24.78 18.94
C GLY A 14 -27.49 23.26 19.10
N ALA A 15 -28.65 22.61 18.95
CA ALA A 15 -28.75 21.14 18.97
C ALA A 15 -27.94 20.50 17.82
N SER A 16 -28.01 21.03 16.60
CA SER A 16 -27.24 20.52 15.46
C SER A 16 -25.73 20.66 15.62
N VAL A 17 -25.24 21.73 16.27
CA VAL A 17 -23.81 21.90 16.55
C VAL A 17 -23.32 20.86 17.55
N VAL A 18 -24.11 20.54 18.57
CA VAL A 18 -23.77 19.51 19.56
C VAL A 18 -23.77 18.12 18.92
N GLU A 19 -24.75 17.82 18.07
CA GLU A 19 -24.82 16.55 17.33
C GLU A 19 -23.60 16.37 16.41
N PHE A 20 -23.21 17.41 15.67
CA PHE A 20 -22.00 17.38 14.84
C PHE A 20 -20.73 17.22 15.68
N ALA A 21 -20.61 17.89 16.83
CA ALA A 21 -19.44 17.77 17.70
C ALA A 21 -19.25 16.35 18.27
N LEU A 22 -20.34 15.59 18.43
CA LEU A 22 -20.28 14.19 18.86
C LEU A 22 -19.93 13.23 17.71
N LEU A 23 -20.41 13.51 16.48
CA LEU A 23 -20.17 12.65 15.32
C LEU A 23 -18.83 12.91 14.62
N ALA A 24 -18.38 14.17 14.61
CA ALA A 24 -17.15 14.58 13.92
C ALA A 24 -15.90 13.78 14.36
N PRO A 25 -15.66 13.50 15.66
CA PRO A 25 -14.50 12.69 16.08
C PRO A 25 -14.50 11.28 15.49
N ILE A 26 -15.68 10.63 15.44
CA ILE A 26 -15.83 9.28 14.87
C ILE A 26 -15.59 9.34 13.36
N PHE A 27 -16.19 10.31 12.68
CA PHE A 27 -16.02 10.50 11.24
C PHE A 27 -14.55 10.76 10.86
N VAL A 28 -13.87 11.64 11.58
CA VAL A 28 -12.45 11.96 11.37
C VAL A 28 -11.57 10.73 11.63
N THR A 29 -11.87 9.95 12.67
CA THR A 29 -11.16 8.68 12.94
C THR A 29 -11.34 7.70 11.79
N LEU A 30 -12.57 7.50 11.31
CA LEU A 30 -12.82 6.62 10.16
C LEU A 30 -12.10 7.10 8.90
N LEU A 31 -12.11 8.42 8.64
CA LEU A 31 -11.41 9.02 7.50
C LEU A 31 -9.90 8.74 7.55
N PHE A 32 -9.26 8.97 8.71
CA PHE A 32 -7.84 8.67 8.86
C PHE A 32 -7.53 7.17 8.76
N GLY A 33 -8.40 6.31 9.30
CA GLY A 33 -8.29 4.87 9.11
C GLY A 33 -8.32 4.49 7.62
N MET A 34 -9.30 5.00 6.87
CA MET A 34 -9.42 4.76 5.44
C MET A 34 -8.20 5.24 4.66
N LEU A 35 -7.64 6.40 4.99
CA LEU A 35 -6.43 6.91 4.35
C LEU A 35 -5.19 6.04 4.68
N GLY A 36 -5.04 5.60 5.93
CA GLY A 36 -3.94 4.73 6.35
C GLY A 36 -3.97 3.37 5.66
N TYR A 37 -5.13 2.71 5.66
CA TYR A 37 -5.31 1.44 4.95
C TYR A 37 -5.26 1.63 3.44
N GLY A 38 -5.79 2.72 2.90
CA GLY A 38 -5.70 3.07 1.48
C GLY A 38 -4.25 3.17 1.00
N GLN A 39 -3.38 3.81 1.79
CA GLN A 39 -1.95 3.85 1.51
C GLN A 39 -1.32 2.45 1.55
N TYR A 40 -1.66 1.62 2.54
CA TYR A 40 -1.17 0.24 2.62
C TYR A 40 -1.58 -0.60 1.39
N PHE A 41 -2.86 -0.54 1.01
CA PHE A 41 -3.36 -1.26 -0.17
C PHE A 41 -2.75 -0.75 -1.47
N TYR A 42 -2.58 0.57 -1.60
CA TYR A 42 -1.90 1.18 -2.74
C TYR A 42 -0.47 0.62 -2.88
N LEU A 43 0.33 0.66 -1.81
CA LEU A 43 1.69 0.10 -1.80
C LEU A 43 1.68 -1.38 -2.19
N SER A 44 0.76 -2.16 -1.61
CA SER A 44 0.65 -3.58 -1.88
C SER A 44 0.34 -3.89 -3.34
N HIS A 45 -0.53 -3.10 -3.97
CA HIS A 45 -0.85 -3.24 -5.39
C HIS A 45 0.34 -2.84 -6.27
N SER A 46 0.99 -1.71 -5.97
CA SER A 46 2.18 -1.27 -6.70
C SER A 46 3.29 -2.32 -6.66
N LEU A 47 3.57 -2.92 -5.50
CA LEU A 47 4.59 -3.98 -5.39
C LEU A 47 4.23 -5.22 -6.21
N GLN A 48 2.95 -5.59 -6.28
CA GLN A 48 2.50 -6.70 -7.13
C GLN A 48 2.68 -6.38 -8.61
N GLN A 49 2.40 -5.14 -9.03
CA GLN A 49 2.64 -4.70 -10.41
C GLN A 49 4.14 -4.74 -10.75
N ILE A 50 5.00 -4.24 -9.86
CA ILE A 50 6.45 -4.27 -10.02
C ILE A 50 6.95 -5.71 -10.15
N ALA A 51 6.53 -6.61 -9.25
CA ALA A 51 6.91 -8.03 -9.30
C ALA A 51 6.49 -8.67 -10.63
N ASN A 52 5.25 -8.41 -11.09
CA ASN A 52 4.74 -8.94 -12.36
C ASN A 52 5.51 -8.42 -13.57
N ASN A 53 5.79 -7.12 -13.64
CA ASN A 53 6.54 -6.52 -14.74
C ASN A 53 7.99 -7.03 -14.76
N ALA A 54 8.63 -7.15 -13.60
CA ALA A 54 9.97 -7.68 -13.48
C ALA A 54 10.03 -9.16 -13.87
N ALA A 55 9.08 -9.99 -13.43
CA ALA A 55 8.99 -11.39 -13.85
C ALA A 55 8.77 -11.51 -15.37
N ARG A 56 7.89 -10.69 -15.96
CA ARG A 56 7.69 -10.67 -17.42
C ARG A 56 8.95 -10.28 -18.19
N ALA A 57 9.75 -9.35 -17.65
CA ALA A 57 10.99 -8.94 -18.29
C ALA A 57 12.00 -10.10 -18.41
N THR A 58 11.99 -11.06 -17.48
CA THR A 58 12.93 -12.20 -17.51
C THR A 58 12.73 -13.14 -18.68
N ILE A 59 11.59 -13.07 -19.38
CA ILE A 59 11.36 -13.85 -20.61
C ILE A 59 12.45 -13.58 -21.66
N ALA A 60 13.01 -12.38 -21.69
CA ALA A 60 14.09 -12.01 -22.62
C ALA A 60 15.45 -12.61 -22.25
N GLY A 61 15.62 -13.15 -21.03
CA GLY A 61 16.88 -13.72 -20.57
C GLY A 61 17.08 -15.17 -21.03
N LEU A 62 18.26 -15.48 -21.55
CA LEU A 62 18.61 -16.82 -22.04
C LEU A 62 19.23 -17.66 -20.92
N THR A 63 19.97 -17.02 -20.02
CA THR A 63 20.64 -17.64 -18.87
C THR A 63 20.04 -17.19 -17.53
N THR A 64 20.32 -17.94 -16.46
CA THR A 64 19.91 -17.58 -15.09
C THR A 64 20.47 -16.22 -14.65
N ASP A 65 21.72 -15.91 -14.99
CA ASP A 65 22.37 -14.65 -14.61
C ASP A 65 21.75 -13.46 -15.35
N GLU A 66 21.44 -13.60 -16.64
CA GLU A 66 20.73 -12.57 -17.41
C GLU A 66 19.33 -12.32 -16.86
N ARG A 67 18.57 -13.39 -16.56
CA ARG A 67 17.22 -13.27 -15.98
C ARG A 67 17.24 -12.54 -14.64
N THR A 68 18.22 -12.86 -13.80
CA THR A 68 18.42 -12.20 -12.50
C THR A 68 18.74 -10.72 -12.67
N THR A 69 19.65 -10.40 -13.60
CA THR A 69 20.01 -9.02 -13.91
C THR A 69 18.80 -8.25 -14.43
N ILE A 70 18.10 -8.78 -15.44
CA ILE A 70 16.91 -8.16 -16.05
C ILE A 70 15.81 -7.91 -15.00
N ALA A 71 15.53 -8.89 -14.15
CA ALA A 71 14.53 -8.73 -13.07
C ALA A 71 14.93 -7.63 -12.09
N SER A 72 16.18 -7.65 -11.60
CA SER A 72 16.64 -6.65 -10.61
C SER A 72 16.66 -5.22 -11.17
N GLU A 73 17.04 -5.06 -12.44
CA GLU A 73 16.98 -3.78 -13.14
C GLU A 73 15.54 -3.32 -13.37
N ALA A 74 14.63 -4.23 -13.73
CA ALA A 74 13.22 -3.93 -13.90
C ALA A 74 12.59 -3.46 -12.58
N VAL A 75 12.85 -4.16 -11.47
CA VAL A 75 12.39 -3.72 -10.14
C VAL A 75 12.92 -2.33 -9.81
N THR A 76 14.22 -2.11 -10.02
CA THR A 76 14.86 -0.82 -9.69
C THR A 76 14.30 0.33 -10.53
N ARG A 77 14.06 0.11 -11.83
CA ARG A 77 13.49 1.10 -12.74
C ARG A 77 12.07 1.48 -12.35
N GLU A 78 11.23 0.48 -12.10
CA GLU A 78 9.83 0.70 -11.71
C GLU A 78 9.73 1.35 -10.33
N ALA A 79 10.55 0.93 -9.37
CA ALA A 79 10.60 1.54 -8.04
C ALA A 79 10.95 3.04 -8.10
N ARG A 80 11.84 3.46 -9.02
CA ARG A 80 12.14 4.89 -9.24
C ARG A 80 11.01 5.65 -9.93
N ALA A 81 10.29 5.02 -10.85
CA ALA A 81 9.15 5.63 -11.53
C ALA A 81 7.99 5.91 -10.56
N HIS A 82 7.81 5.04 -9.56
CA HIS A 82 6.89 5.24 -8.46
C HIS A 82 7.52 6.14 -7.39
N GLY A 83 7.62 7.44 -7.65
CA GLY A 83 8.25 8.43 -6.76
C GLY A 83 7.72 8.52 -5.31
N SER A 84 6.64 7.81 -4.98
CA SER A 84 6.11 7.63 -3.61
C SER A 84 6.70 6.42 -2.86
N LEU A 85 7.33 5.48 -3.57
CA LEU A 85 8.07 4.37 -3.00
C LEU A 85 9.46 4.86 -2.63
N ALA A 86 9.76 4.92 -1.33
CA ALA A 86 11.14 5.14 -0.91
C ALA A 86 11.94 3.91 -1.32
N ALA A 87 12.76 4.03 -2.38
CA ALA A 87 13.59 2.94 -2.88
C ALA A 87 14.46 2.30 -1.77
N ALA A 88 14.84 3.09 -0.75
CA ALA A 88 15.58 2.63 0.42
C ALA A 88 14.82 1.60 1.31
N ARG A 89 13.50 1.44 1.12
CA ARG A 89 12.66 0.49 1.85
C ARG A 89 12.21 -0.70 1.02
N LEU A 90 12.63 -0.75 -0.24
CA LEU A 90 12.30 -1.81 -1.16
C LEU A 90 13.50 -2.74 -1.28
N THR A 91 13.28 -4.04 -1.07
CA THR A 91 14.27 -5.08 -1.34
C THR A 91 13.69 -6.05 -2.36
N SER A 92 14.56 -6.61 -3.21
CA SER A 92 14.15 -7.58 -4.22
C SER A 92 15.04 -8.81 -4.20
N SER A 93 14.44 -9.97 -4.44
CA SER A 93 15.13 -11.24 -4.60
C SER A 93 14.61 -11.94 -5.84
N VAL A 94 15.51 -12.57 -6.59
CA VAL A 94 15.18 -13.33 -7.80
C VAL A 94 15.70 -14.75 -7.60
N ALA A 95 14.84 -15.73 -7.82
CA ALA A 95 15.20 -17.14 -7.78
C ALA A 95 14.81 -17.79 -9.11
N ASP A 96 15.78 -18.35 -9.83
CA ASP A 96 15.54 -19.16 -11.02
C ASP A 96 15.76 -20.64 -10.67
N GLN A 97 14.69 -21.41 -10.61
CA GLN A 97 14.72 -22.82 -10.20
C GLN A 97 13.67 -23.63 -10.95
N ASN A 98 14.00 -24.88 -11.29
CA ASN A 98 13.07 -25.84 -11.90
C ASN A 98 12.37 -25.32 -13.18
N GLY A 99 13.06 -24.47 -13.96
CA GLY A 99 12.49 -23.86 -15.17
C GLY A 99 11.47 -22.75 -14.88
N TYR A 100 11.52 -22.13 -13.70
CA TYR A 100 10.75 -20.95 -13.36
C TYR A 100 11.63 -19.85 -12.78
N THR A 101 11.39 -18.61 -13.18
CA THR A 101 11.93 -17.43 -12.53
C THR A 101 10.89 -16.84 -11.58
N THR A 102 11.23 -16.73 -10.30
CA THR A 102 10.42 -16.10 -9.25
C THR A 102 11.04 -14.78 -8.86
N VAL A 103 10.29 -13.69 -9.02
CA VAL A 103 10.68 -12.37 -8.54
C VAL A 103 9.89 -12.04 -7.27
N THR A 104 10.62 -11.78 -6.18
CA THR A 104 10.08 -11.37 -4.89
C THR A 104 10.44 -9.92 -4.64
N VAL A 105 9.45 -9.10 -4.30
CA VAL A 105 9.62 -7.70 -3.95
C VAL A 105 9.04 -7.49 -2.57
N THR A 106 9.86 -6.95 -1.67
CA THR A 106 9.53 -6.74 -0.27
C THR A 106 9.65 -5.25 0.06
N TYR A 107 8.73 -4.74 0.85
CA TYR A 107 8.68 -3.34 1.24
C TYR A 107 8.43 -3.17 2.74
N ASP A 108 9.21 -2.31 3.38
CA ASP A 108 8.99 -1.89 4.77
C ASP A 108 7.92 -0.78 4.85
N ALA A 109 6.74 -1.16 5.31
CA ALA A 109 5.58 -0.30 5.53
C ALA A 109 5.49 0.27 6.96
N SER A 110 6.50 0.08 7.82
CA SER A 110 6.49 0.54 9.23
C SER A 110 6.26 2.04 9.39
N ASN A 111 6.56 2.85 8.37
CA ASN A 111 6.49 4.31 8.46
C ASN A 111 5.20 4.91 7.88
N ILE A 112 4.14 4.12 7.67
CA ILE A 112 2.83 4.67 7.33
C ILE A 112 2.35 5.50 8.53
N ALA A 113 2.43 6.83 8.41
CA ALA A 113 2.28 7.76 9.53
C ALA A 113 0.97 7.59 10.30
N LEU A 114 -0.13 7.30 9.60
CA LEU A 114 -1.45 7.11 10.19
C LEU A 114 -1.55 5.80 10.99
N LEU A 115 -0.90 4.73 10.53
CA LEU A 115 -0.90 3.43 11.21
C LEU A 115 0.01 3.41 12.45
N ARG A 116 1.02 4.30 12.53
CA ARG A 116 1.90 4.42 13.69
C ARG A 116 1.21 5.00 14.94
N THR A 117 0.09 5.69 14.77
CA THR A 117 -0.59 6.41 15.87
C THR A 117 -1.20 5.49 16.94
N GLY A 118 -1.26 4.18 16.70
CA GLY A 118 -1.81 3.19 17.65
C GLY A 118 -3.34 3.20 17.77
N VAL A 119 -4.01 4.10 17.06
CA VAL A 119 -5.48 4.21 17.03
C VAL A 119 -6.13 3.07 16.25
N PHE A 120 -5.39 2.46 15.32
CA PHE A 120 -5.87 1.39 14.45
C PHE A 120 -5.00 0.14 14.58
N PRO A 121 -5.56 -1.08 14.46
CA PRO A 121 -4.78 -2.30 14.45
C PRO A 121 -3.85 -2.30 13.22
N THR A 122 -2.54 -2.34 13.47
CA THR A 122 -1.56 -2.31 12.39
C THR A 122 -1.49 -3.68 11.70
N PRO A 123 -1.58 -3.74 10.35
CA PRO A 123 -1.19 -4.94 9.63
C PRO A 123 0.30 -5.21 9.82
N GLY A 124 0.78 -6.37 9.35
CA GLY A 124 2.21 -6.66 9.31
C GLY A 124 2.98 -5.50 8.64
N THR A 125 4.11 -5.12 9.22
CA THR A 125 4.90 -3.97 8.76
C THR A 125 5.70 -4.24 7.49
N THR A 126 5.73 -5.50 7.04
CA THR A 126 6.42 -5.91 5.82
C THR A 126 5.39 -6.36 4.80
N ILE A 127 5.39 -5.72 3.62
CA ILE A 127 4.58 -6.13 2.48
C ILE A 127 5.47 -6.91 1.53
N GLU A 128 5.15 -8.18 1.31
CA GLU A 128 5.86 -9.03 0.37
C GLU A 128 4.94 -9.44 -0.79
N ARG A 129 5.45 -9.29 -2.02
CA ARG A 129 4.74 -9.70 -3.24
C ARG A 129 5.67 -10.51 -4.12
N ARG A 130 5.10 -11.52 -4.77
CA ARG A 130 5.83 -12.47 -5.63
C ARG A 130 5.14 -12.60 -6.96
N ALA A 131 5.95 -12.82 -8.00
CA ALA A 131 5.49 -13.19 -9.33
C ALA A 131 6.38 -14.31 -9.87
N LEU A 132 5.75 -15.33 -10.46
CA LEU A 132 6.42 -16.49 -11.02
C LEU A 132 6.17 -16.54 -12.52
N ILE A 133 7.21 -16.85 -13.30
CA ILE A 133 7.09 -17.06 -14.74
C ILE A 133 7.84 -18.32 -15.14
N ARG A 134 7.31 -19.05 -16.12
CA ARG A 134 8.00 -20.21 -16.69
C ARG A 134 9.11 -19.74 -17.63
N ASN A 135 10.26 -20.39 -17.56
CA ASN A 135 11.37 -20.16 -18.46
C ASN A 135 10.97 -20.62 -19.86
N GLY A 136 11.03 -19.73 -20.86
CA GLY A 136 10.80 -20.10 -22.25
C GLY A 136 11.73 -21.24 -22.66
N GLY A 137 11.17 -22.33 -23.17
CA GLY A 137 11.90 -23.56 -23.47
C GLY A 137 12.73 -23.45 -24.75
N VAL A 138 14.01 -23.77 -24.64
CA VAL A 138 14.74 -24.55 -25.65
C VAL A 138 15.24 -25.80 -24.93
N SER A 139 14.42 -26.84 -25.01
CA SER A 139 14.85 -28.23 -24.88
C SER A 139 15.10 -28.77 -26.28
#